data_AF-A0AAN9BC08-F1
#
_entry.id   AF-A0AAN9BC08-F1
#
_cell.length_a   1.000
_cell.length_b   1.000
_cell.length_c   1.000
_cell.angle_alpha   90.00
_cell.angle_beta   90.00
_cell.angle_gamma   90.00
#
_symmetry.space_group_name_H-M   'P 1'
#
loop_
_entity.id
_entity.type
_entity.pdbx_description
1 polymer ?
#
loop_
_entity_poly.entity_id
_entity_poly.type
_entity_poly.pdbx_seq_one_letter_code
_entity_poly.pdbx_strand_id
1 'polypeptide(L)'
;MGGSGSTRRVVVEDNDGGGVVKISDSVVKRIRGQEDFSAAGAGSSSSGSAGAGTGSRPPSFSGYKGTDVAALQDIEAFYMDRLKQLEQQNSELQKITNEQFVKAVQEVEQKFLKHTCAPVCQDLQKRVYECYLANPKQTLNCSVEVRAFSTCVERARQNALLRKG
;
A
#
# COMPACT_ATOMS: atom_id res chain seq x y z
N MET A 1 -30.51 -3.78 38.44
CA MET A 1 -30.54 -2.33 38.15
C MET A 1 -29.13 -1.77 38.30
N GLY A 2 -28.63 -1.01 37.32
CA GLY A 2 -27.46 -0.12 37.48
C GLY A 2 -26.14 -0.61 36.88
N GLY A 3 -25.94 -0.37 35.58
CA GLY A 3 -24.67 -0.55 34.89
C GLY A 3 -23.73 0.65 35.07
N SER A 4 -22.48 0.38 35.45
CA SER A 4 -21.40 1.37 35.48
C SER A 4 -20.74 1.44 34.11
N GLY A 5 -21.16 2.41 33.30
CA GLY A 5 -20.52 2.74 32.03
C GLY A 5 -19.15 3.39 32.25
N SER A 6 -18.08 2.64 32.04
CA SER A 6 -16.71 3.16 32.00
C SER A 6 -16.35 3.52 30.56
N THR A 7 -16.38 4.81 30.25
CA THR A 7 -15.96 5.37 28.96
C THR A 7 -14.43 5.38 28.88
N ARG A 8 -13.84 4.27 28.42
CA ARG A 8 -12.43 4.26 28.01
C ARG A 8 -12.29 5.07 26.72
N ARG A 9 -11.79 6.29 26.83
CA ARG A 9 -11.43 7.12 25.68
C ARG A 9 -10.27 6.46 24.94
N VAL A 10 -10.54 5.98 23.73
CA VAL A 10 -9.53 5.56 22.77
C VAL A 10 -9.00 6.83 22.13
N VAL A 11 -7.73 7.16 22.37
CA VAL A 11 -7.03 8.16 21.56
C VAL A 11 -6.51 7.40 20.34
N VAL A 12 -7.19 7.59 19.21
CA VAL A 12 -6.69 7.19 17.89
C VAL A 12 -5.78 8.32 17.45
N GLU A 13 -4.47 8.12 17.52
CA GLU A 13 -3.55 8.94 16.74
C GLU A 13 -3.55 8.37 15.33
N ASP A 14 -4.33 9.01 14.44
CA ASP A 14 -4.25 8.77 13.01
C ASP A 14 -2.86 9.23 12.53
N ASN A 15 -2.00 8.26 12.21
CA ASN A 15 -0.76 8.49 11.50
C ASN A 15 -0.99 8.11 10.03
N ASP A 16 -1.05 9.13 9.19
CA ASP A 16 -1.37 9.04 7.77
C ASP A 16 -0.39 8.15 6.98
N GLY A 17 -0.94 7.16 6.27
CA GLY A 17 -0.28 6.54 5.12
C GLY A 17 0.04 5.05 5.24
N GLY A 18 -0.97 4.21 5.02
CA GLY A 18 -0.82 2.78 4.72
C GLY A 18 -1.40 1.90 5.83
N GLY A 19 -2.56 1.28 5.54
CA GLY A 19 -3.36 0.47 6.46
C GLY A 19 -2.74 -0.84 6.93
N VAL A 20 -1.55 -0.78 7.52
CA VAL A 20 -0.96 -1.86 8.29
C VAL A 20 -0.87 -1.38 9.74
N VAL A 21 -1.81 -1.84 10.57
CA VAL A 21 -1.83 -1.57 12.01
C VAL A 21 -0.62 -2.25 12.64
N LYS A 22 0.40 -1.47 13.02
CA LYS A 22 1.57 -1.98 13.74
C LYS A 22 1.20 -2.21 15.21
N ILE A 23 0.97 -3.47 15.55
CA ILE A 23 0.69 -3.88 16.93
C ILE A 23 2.04 -4.12 17.62
N SER A 24 2.31 -3.42 18.72
CA SER A 24 3.54 -3.59 19.50
C SER A 24 3.68 -5.04 20.02
N ASP A 25 4.90 -5.57 20.06
CA ASP A 25 5.19 -6.95 20.51
C ASP A 25 4.66 -7.26 21.93
N SER A 26 4.58 -6.23 22.77
CA SER A 26 3.99 -6.30 24.11
C SER A 26 2.47 -6.52 24.12
N VAL A 27 1.78 -6.27 23.01
CA VAL A 27 0.36 -6.56 22.82
C VAL A 27 0.17 -7.96 22.23
N VAL A 28 1.03 -8.38 21.31
CA VAL A 28 1.01 -9.74 20.73
C VAL A 28 1.28 -10.82 21.78
N LYS A 29 2.23 -10.58 22.70
CA LYS A 29 2.53 -11.50 23.82
C LYS A 29 1.34 -11.72 24.76
N ARG A 30 0.57 -10.65 25.04
CA ARG A 30 -0.64 -10.73 25.87
C ARG A 30 -1.79 -11.48 25.20
N ILE A 31 -1.95 -11.36 23.88
CA ILE A 31 -2.98 -12.09 23.12
C ILE A 31 -2.70 -13.61 23.09
N ARG A 32 -1.43 -14.02 23.21
CA ARG A 32 -1.00 -15.42 23.26
C ARG A 32 -1.01 -16.05 24.67
N GLY A 33 -1.42 -15.29 25.71
CA GLY A 33 -1.60 -15.82 27.07
C GLY A 33 -0.30 -16.11 27.84
N GLN A 34 0.81 -15.46 27.48
CA GLN A 34 2.06 -15.54 28.25
C GLN A 34 2.07 -14.47 29.35
N GLU A 35 2.28 -14.86 30.61
CA GLU A 35 2.32 -13.94 31.73
C GLU A 35 3.67 -13.20 31.80
N ASP A 36 3.60 -11.88 32.04
CA ASP A 36 4.74 -10.98 32.04
C ASP A 36 5.64 -11.20 33.27
N PHE A 37 6.65 -12.07 33.14
CA PHE A 37 7.80 -12.09 34.06
C PHE A 37 8.74 -10.93 33.71
N SER A 38 8.76 -9.92 34.58
CA SER A 38 9.76 -8.86 34.54
C SER A 38 11.10 -9.37 35.09
N ALA A 39 12.12 -9.45 34.24
CA ALA A 39 13.52 -9.36 34.65
C ALA A 39 14.39 -8.83 33.50
N ALA A 40 15.32 -7.96 33.86
CA ALA A 40 16.13 -7.11 33.00
C ALA A 40 17.04 -7.85 32.00
N GLY A 41 17.32 -7.17 30.88
CA GLY A 41 18.62 -7.26 30.20
C GLY A 41 18.63 -7.80 28.77
N ALA A 42 19.28 -7.04 27.89
CA ALA A 42 19.81 -7.38 26.55
C ALA A 42 18.86 -7.34 25.33
N GLY A 43 18.95 -6.22 24.60
CA GLY A 43 19.15 -6.12 23.14
C GLY A 43 18.28 -6.92 22.16
N SER A 44 17.56 -6.23 21.27
CA SER A 44 17.90 -6.09 19.83
C SER A 44 16.75 -5.53 18.96
N SER A 45 17.06 -4.40 18.31
CA SER A 45 16.63 -3.87 17.00
C SER A 45 15.47 -4.48 16.20
N SER A 46 14.59 -3.62 15.67
CA SER A 46 14.66 -3.18 14.26
C SER A 46 13.57 -2.14 13.92
N SER A 47 13.88 -0.87 14.14
CA SER A 47 13.16 0.25 13.55
C SER A 47 13.72 0.53 12.15
N GLY A 48 12.81 0.88 11.23
CA GLY A 48 13.06 1.00 9.80
C GLY A 48 14.23 1.89 9.43
N SER A 49 15.04 1.39 8.51
CA SER A 49 16.12 2.13 7.88
C SER A 49 15.53 3.15 6.89
N ALA A 50 15.18 4.32 7.39
CA ALA A 50 15.58 5.52 6.66
C ALA A 50 17.10 5.55 6.77
N GLY A 51 17.81 5.54 5.64
CA GLY A 51 19.26 5.41 5.58
C GLY A 51 19.97 6.45 6.44
N ALA A 52 20.17 6.12 7.72
CA ALA A 52 21.14 6.74 8.59
C ALA A 52 22.49 6.25 8.09
N GLY A 53 23.04 6.97 7.11
CA GLY A 53 24.41 6.76 6.68
C GLY A 53 25.29 6.79 7.92
N THR A 54 26.06 5.73 8.12
CA THR A 54 27.20 5.67 9.02
C THR A 54 28.25 6.65 8.47
N GLY A 55 27.97 7.94 8.58
CA GLY A 55 28.92 8.99 8.35
C GLY A 55 29.76 9.10 9.60
N SER A 56 31.03 8.72 9.48
CA SER A 56 32.08 9.20 10.35
C SER A 56 31.84 10.68 10.65
N ARG A 57 31.81 11.03 11.95
CA ARG A 57 31.57 12.38 12.46
C ARG A 57 32.36 13.38 11.60
N PRO A 58 31.70 14.42 11.04
CA PRO A 58 32.39 15.36 10.15
C PRO A 58 33.59 15.99 10.86
N PRO A 59 34.67 16.33 10.14
CA PRO A 59 35.79 17.05 10.73
C PRO A 59 35.26 18.33 11.37
N SER A 60 35.59 18.55 12.65
CA SER A 60 35.09 19.71 13.39
C SER A 60 35.78 20.96 12.85
N PHE A 61 34.99 21.85 12.25
CA PHE A 61 35.43 23.16 11.75
C PHE A 61 35.99 24.08 12.85
N SER A 62 35.79 23.75 14.13
CA SER A 62 36.07 24.60 15.30
C SER A 62 37.56 24.87 15.56
N GLY A 63 38.49 24.30 14.79
CA GLY A 63 39.94 24.43 14.99
C GLY A 63 40.73 25.22 13.93
N TYR A 64 40.10 25.67 12.84
CA TYR A 64 40.82 26.29 11.73
C TYR A 64 41.09 27.77 11.97
N LYS A 65 42.34 28.11 12.36
CA LYS A 65 42.86 29.46 12.21
C LYS A 65 43.05 29.71 10.71
N GLY A 66 42.29 30.63 10.14
CA GLY A 66 42.06 30.82 8.69
C GLY A 66 43.26 31.20 7.81
N THR A 67 44.42 30.58 7.96
CA THR A 67 45.65 30.84 7.19
C THR A 67 46.24 29.61 6.49
N ASP A 68 45.77 28.39 6.77
CA ASP A 68 46.25 27.15 6.13
C ASP A 68 45.38 26.73 4.93
N VAL A 69 45.78 27.18 3.74
CA VAL A 69 45.11 26.87 2.45
C VAL A 69 45.09 25.37 2.14
N ALA A 70 46.15 24.64 2.49
CA ALA A 70 46.24 23.19 2.26
C ALA A 70 45.20 22.41 3.09
N ALA A 71 45.00 22.83 4.33
CA ALA A 71 44.07 22.16 5.24
C ALA A 71 42.59 22.44 4.84
N LEU A 72 42.32 23.58 4.18
CA LEU A 72 41.02 23.84 3.53
C LEU A 72 40.78 22.93 2.31
N GLN A 73 41.81 22.65 1.51
CA GLN A 73 41.71 21.75 0.36
C GLN A 73 41.42 20.30 0.78
N ASP A 74 42.02 19.82 1.87
CA ASP A 74 41.74 18.48 2.42
C ASP A 74 40.29 18.35 2.89
N ILE A 75 39.74 19.40 3.51
CA ILE A 75 38.33 19.45 3.92
C ILE A 75 37.40 19.47 2.70
N GLU A 76 37.70 20.30 1.69
CA GLU A 76 36.92 20.36 0.46
C GLU A 76 36.91 19.01 -0.25
N ALA A 77 38.08 18.36 -0.37
CA ALA A 77 38.20 17.03 -0.94
C ALA A 77 37.36 16.00 -0.17
N PHE A 78 37.38 16.05 1.17
CA PHE A 78 36.57 15.16 2.01
C PHE A 78 35.06 15.34 1.78
N TYR A 79 34.56 16.58 1.77
CA TYR A 79 33.13 16.84 1.55
C TYR A 79 32.70 16.52 0.11
N MET A 80 33.54 16.80 -0.88
CA MET A 80 33.28 16.45 -2.28
C MET A 80 33.19 14.94 -2.48
N ASP A 81 34.11 14.17 -1.91
CA ASP A 81 34.07 12.71 -1.96
C ASP A 81 32.81 12.17 -1.28
N ARG A 82 32.45 12.73 -0.13
CA ARG A 82 31.23 12.35 0.58
C ARG A 82 29.96 12.67 -0.20
N LEU A 83 29.90 13.83 -0.86
CA LEU A 83 28.77 14.21 -1.71
C LEU A 83 28.62 13.24 -2.88
N LYS A 84 29.72 12.91 -3.58
CA LYS A 84 29.71 11.92 -4.67
C LYS A 84 29.22 10.55 -4.18
N GLN A 85 29.70 10.10 -3.03
CA GLN A 85 29.27 8.82 -2.44
C GLN A 85 27.76 8.83 -2.13
N LEU A 86 27.25 9.93 -1.55
CA LEU A 86 25.83 10.08 -1.24
C LEU A 86 24.97 10.13 -2.51
N GLU A 87 25.38 10.89 -3.52
CA GLU A 87 24.70 10.97 -4.81
C GLU A 87 24.64 9.60 -5.49
N GLN A 88 25.75 8.85 -5.47
CA GLN A 88 25.79 7.51 -6.02
C GLN A 88 24.83 6.57 -5.29
N GLN A 89 24.89 6.51 -3.96
CA GLN A 89 24.00 5.67 -3.15
C GLN A 89 22.53 6.03 -3.35
N ASN A 90 22.21 7.33 -3.39
CA ASN A 90 20.84 7.79 -3.62
C ASN A 90 20.37 7.39 -5.01
N SER A 91 21.22 7.52 -6.03
CA SER A 91 20.90 7.11 -7.40
C SER A 91 20.65 5.60 -7.52
N GLU A 92 21.43 4.76 -6.82
CA GLU A 92 21.27 3.31 -6.81
C GLU A 92 19.97 2.90 -6.10
N LEU A 93 19.67 3.53 -4.97
CA LEU A 93 18.41 3.33 -4.26
C LEU A 93 17.21 3.73 -5.12
N GLN A 94 17.26 4.90 -5.77
CA GLN A 94 16.19 5.36 -6.67
C GLN A 94 15.96 4.39 -7.82
N LYS A 95 17.02 3.83 -8.42
CA LYS A 95 16.90 2.82 -9.48
C LYS A 95 16.16 1.58 -8.97
N ILE A 96 16.61 1.00 -7.85
CA ILE A 96 15.99 -0.20 -7.27
C ILE A 96 14.53 0.07 -6.88
N THR A 97 14.24 1.22 -6.27
CA THR A 97 12.88 1.60 -5.89
C THR A 97 11.97 1.74 -7.11
N ASN A 98 12.44 2.40 -8.18
CA ASN A 98 11.67 2.54 -9.42
C ASN A 98 11.43 1.17 -10.08
N GLU A 99 12.44 0.30 -10.15
CA GLU A 99 12.30 -1.05 -10.70
C GLU A 99 11.28 -1.89 -9.91
N GLN A 100 11.34 -1.85 -8.58
CA GLN A 100 10.39 -2.55 -7.72
C GLN A 100 8.98 -1.97 -7.84
N PHE A 101 8.84 -0.65 -7.95
CA PHE A 101 7.55 0.01 -8.14
C PHE A 101 6.92 -0.38 -9.47
N VAL A 102 7.67 -0.30 -10.57
CA VAL A 102 7.19 -0.70 -11.90
C VAL A 102 6.77 -2.16 -11.91
N LYS A 103 7.55 -3.05 -11.29
CA LYS A 103 7.20 -4.46 -11.15
C LYS A 103 5.91 -4.65 -10.35
N ALA A 104 5.76 -3.96 -9.22
CA ALA A 104 4.56 -4.03 -8.39
C ALA A 104 3.32 -3.52 -9.15
N VAL A 105 3.44 -2.42 -9.89
CA VAL A 105 2.37 -1.90 -10.76
C VAL A 105 2.00 -2.96 -11.79
N GLN A 106 2.97 -3.55 -12.48
CA GLN A 106 2.70 -4.57 -13.49
C GLN A 106 1.99 -5.80 -12.91
N GLU A 107 2.38 -6.25 -11.71
CA GLU A 107 1.71 -7.36 -11.01
C GLU A 107 0.26 -7.03 -10.64
N VAL A 108 0.00 -5.79 -10.21
CA VAL A 108 -1.36 -5.30 -9.94
C VAL A 108 -2.14 -5.22 -11.25
N GLU A 109 -1.57 -4.63 -12.30
CA GLU A 109 -2.25 -4.51 -13.58
C GLU A 109 -2.62 -5.89 -14.16
N GLN A 110 -1.72 -6.87 -14.09
CA GLN A 110 -2.00 -8.22 -14.54
C GLN A 110 -3.14 -8.89 -13.76
N LYS A 111 -3.27 -8.63 -12.46
CA LYS A 111 -4.31 -9.21 -11.60
C LYS A 111 -5.66 -8.48 -11.75
N PHE A 112 -5.64 -7.16 -11.93
CA PHE A 112 -6.85 -6.34 -11.85
C PHE A 112 -7.36 -5.83 -13.21
N LEU A 113 -6.50 -5.48 -14.17
CA LEU A 113 -6.97 -5.00 -15.49
C LEU A 113 -7.52 -6.13 -16.36
N LYS A 114 -7.01 -7.37 -16.22
CA LYS A 114 -7.62 -8.57 -16.83
C LYS A 114 -9.00 -8.89 -16.24
N HIS A 115 -9.38 -8.24 -15.14
CA HIS A 115 -10.69 -8.37 -14.50
C HIS A 115 -11.59 -7.16 -14.75
N THR A 116 -11.32 -6.39 -15.81
CA THR A 116 -12.37 -5.60 -16.47
C THR A 116 -13.39 -6.60 -17.03
N CYS A 117 -14.28 -7.03 -16.16
CA CYS A 117 -15.32 -8.00 -16.45
C CYS A 117 -16.19 -7.35 -17.53
N ALA A 118 -16.05 -7.82 -18.78
CA ALA A 118 -16.91 -7.38 -19.86
C ALA A 118 -18.36 -7.47 -19.36
N PRO A 119 -19.16 -6.40 -19.49
CA PRO A 119 -20.48 -6.36 -18.90
C PRO A 119 -21.30 -7.56 -19.38
N VAL A 120 -21.75 -8.37 -18.42
CA VAL A 120 -22.40 -9.64 -18.72
C VAL A 120 -23.74 -9.37 -19.40
N CYS A 121 -24.00 -10.05 -20.52
CA CYS A 121 -25.25 -9.94 -21.27
C CYS A 121 -25.51 -8.56 -21.91
N GLN A 122 -24.47 -7.76 -22.19
CA GLN A 122 -24.60 -6.40 -22.73
C GLN A 122 -25.45 -6.33 -24.02
N ASP A 123 -25.26 -7.27 -24.96
CA ASP A 123 -26.02 -7.29 -26.21
C ASP A 123 -27.52 -7.55 -25.99
N LEU A 124 -27.84 -8.42 -25.03
CA LEU A 124 -29.23 -8.73 -24.69
C LEU A 124 -29.88 -7.56 -23.94
N GLN A 125 -29.13 -6.88 -23.07
CA GLN A 125 -29.59 -5.65 -22.42
C GLN A 125 -29.96 -4.59 -23.46
N LYS A 126 -29.12 -4.42 -24.49
CA LYS A 126 -29.37 -3.47 -25.58
C LYS A 126 -30.64 -3.81 -26.34
N ARG A 127 -30.86 -5.08 -26.71
CA ARG A 127 -32.07 -5.52 -27.42
C ARG A 127 -33.35 -5.32 -26.59
N VAL A 128 -33.30 -5.61 -25.29
CA VAL A 128 -34.45 -5.35 -24.39
C VAL A 128 -34.78 -3.86 -24.36
N TYR A 129 -33.75 -3.01 -24.24
CA TYR A 129 -33.92 -1.56 -24.23
C TYR A 129 -34.52 -1.05 -25.54
N GLU A 130 -33.97 -1.47 -26.69
CA GLU A 130 -34.48 -1.11 -28.02
C GLU A 130 -35.93 -1.58 -28.22
N CYS A 131 -36.28 -2.78 -27.76
CA CYS A 131 -37.65 -3.27 -27.89
C CYS A 131 -38.66 -2.43 -27.09
N TYR A 132 -38.33 -2.05 -25.85
CA TYR A 132 -39.23 -1.21 -25.06
C TYR A 132 -39.37 0.21 -25.62
N LEU A 133 -38.29 0.76 -26.19
CA LEU A 133 -38.36 2.05 -26.90
C LEU A 133 -39.28 1.97 -28.12
N ALA A 134 -39.24 0.87 -28.87
CA ALA A 134 -40.11 0.65 -30.03
C ALA A 134 -41.57 0.35 -29.63
N ASN A 135 -41.81 -0.22 -28.44
CA ASN A 135 -43.13 -0.71 -28.00
C ASN A 135 -43.58 -0.13 -26.64
N PRO A 136 -43.71 1.20 -26.47
CA PRO A 136 -43.98 1.82 -25.17
C PRO A 136 -45.35 1.46 -24.56
N LYS A 137 -46.34 1.13 -25.40
CA LYS A 137 -47.70 0.74 -24.97
C LYS A 137 -47.96 -0.76 -25.09
N GLN A 138 -47.00 -1.53 -25.62
CA GLN A 138 -47.15 -2.95 -25.93
C GLN A 138 -45.93 -3.73 -25.43
N THR A 139 -45.61 -3.56 -24.15
CA THR A 139 -44.41 -4.11 -23.50
C THR A 139 -44.34 -5.64 -23.54
N LEU A 140 -45.49 -6.33 -23.64
CA LEU A 140 -45.56 -7.79 -23.75
C LEU A 140 -44.90 -8.35 -25.02
N ASN A 141 -44.79 -7.55 -26.08
CA ASN A 141 -44.10 -7.94 -27.31
C ASN A 141 -42.60 -8.18 -27.07
N CYS A 142 -42.02 -7.54 -26.05
CA CYS A 142 -40.60 -7.67 -25.69
C CYS A 142 -40.30 -8.86 -24.75
N SER A 143 -41.29 -9.72 -24.51
CA SER A 143 -41.14 -10.84 -23.58
C SER A 143 -40.06 -11.85 -24.02
N VAL A 144 -39.79 -11.97 -25.32
CA VAL A 144 -38.76 -12.88 -25.86
C VAL A 144 -37.36 -12.36 -25.51
N GLU A 145 -37.10 -11.07 -25.75
CA GLU A 145 -35.83 -10.40 -25.46
C GLU A 145 -35.55 -10.40 -23.96
N VAL A 146 -36.58 -10.13 -23.15
CA VAL A 146 -36.48 -10.12 -21.68
C VAL A 146 -36.17 -11.51 -21.13
N ARG A 147 -36.83 -12.56 -21.64
CA ARG A 147 -36.51 -13.95 -21.24
C ARG A 147 -35.08 -14.30 -21.57
N ALA A 148 -34.60 -13.98 -22.78
CA ALA A 148 -33.23 -14.24 -23.19
C ALA A 148 -32.21 -13.52 -22.28
N PHE A 149 -32.47 -12.25 -21.96
CA PHE A 149 -31.64 -11.48 -21.02
C PHE A 149 -31.63 -12.11 -19.62
N SER A 150 -32.79 -12.43 -19.05
CA SER A 150 -32.90 -13.04 -17.72
C SER A 150 -32.17 -14.37 -17.62
N THR A 151 -32.32 -15.26 -18.62
CA THR A 151 -31.58 -16.53 -18.66
C THR A 151 -30.07 -16.33 -18.72
N CYS A 152 -29.60 -15.33 -19.47
CA CYS A 152 -28.18 -15.00 -19.52
C CYS A 152 -27.68 -14.51 -18.14
N VAL A 153 -28.44 -13.65 -17.46
CA VAL A 153 -28.10 -13.14 -16.12
C VAL A 153 -28.08 -14.26 -15.08
N GLU A 154 -29.07 -15.16 -15.09
CA GLU A 154 -29.12 -16.32 -14.19
C GLU A 154 -27.91 -17.24 -14.38
N ARG A 155 -27.58 -17.57 -15.63
CA ARG A 155 -26.39 -18.36 -15.95
C ARG A 155 -25.10 -17.68 -15.47
N ALA A 156 -25.00 -16.37 -15.66
CA ALA A 156 -23.86 -15.60 -15.19
C ALA A 156 -23.73 -15.61 -13.67
N ARG A 157 -24.85 -15.46 -12.94
CA ARG A 157 -24.88 -15.58 -11.48
C ARG A 157 -24.43 -16.97 -11.03
N GLN A 158 -24.93 -18.04 -11.66
CA GLN A 158 -24.51 -19.41 -11.37
C GLN A 158 -23.00 -19.61 -11.61
N ASN A 159 -22.49 -19.16 -12.75
CA ASN A 159 -21.06 -19.26 -13.08
C ASN A 159 -20.15 -18.47 -12.12
N ALA A 160 -20.61 -17.31 -11.64
CA ALA A 160 -19.87 -16.51 -10.66
C ALA A 160 -19.77 -17.19 -9.28
N LEU A 161 -20.77 -17.99 -8.90
CA LEU A 161 -20.72 -18.78 -7.67
C LEU A 161 -19.77 -19.99 -7.80
N LEU A 162 -19.76 -20.64 -8.97
CA LEU A 162 -18.90 -21.81 -9.23
C LEU A 162 -17.42 -21.47 -9.37
N ARG A 163 -17.05 -20.27 -9.83
CA ARG A 163 -15.65 -19.82 -9.92
C ARG A 163 -15.00 -19.49 -8.57
N LYS A 164 -15.76 -19.45 -7.48
CA LYS A 164 -15.29 -19.12 -6.13
C LYS A 164 -15.00 -20.35 -5.25
N GLY A 165 -15.16 -21.57 -5.77
CA GLY A 165 -14.74 -22.83 -5.13
C GLY A 165 -13.48 -23.37 -5.80
#